data_AF-A0A7X7N5G1-F1
#
_entry.id   AF-A0A7X7N5G1-F1
#
_cell.length_a   1.000
_cell.length_b   1.000
_cell.length_c   1.000
_cell.angle_alpha   90.00
_cell.angle_beta   90.00
_cell.angle_gamma   90.00
#
_symmetry.space_group_name_H-M   'P 1'
#
loop_
_entity.id
_entity.type
_entity.pdbx_description
1 polymer ?
#
loop_
_entity_poly.entity_id
_entity_poly.type
_entity_poly.pdbx_seq_one_letter_code
_entity_poly.pdbx_strand_id
1 'polypeptide(L)' 'SSELLKETLGEHVFANLLAAKKIEWDEYRKRVHEYEIKKYLPIL' A
#
# COMPACT_ATOMS: atom_id res chain seq x y z
N SER A 1 12.51 11.26 -5.44
CA SER A 1 11.96 9.96 -5.89
C SER A 1 13.12 9.07 -6.27
N SER A 2 13.10 7.77 -5.92
CA SER A 2 14.27 6.89 -6.04
C SER A 2 14.68 6.65 -7.49
N GLU A 3 15.55 7.50 -8.04
CA GLU A 3 16.12 7.38 -9.39
C GLU A 3 16.87 6.06 -9.57
N LEU A 4 17.65 5.66 -8.57
CA LEU A 4 18.36 4.39 -8.55
C LEU A 4 17.43 3.19 -8.80
N LEU A 5 16.25 3.19 -8.17
CA LEU A 5 15.29 2.08 -8.28
C LEU A 5 14.59 2.05 -9.65
N LYS A 6 14.35 3.22 -10.24
CA LYS A 6 13.77 3.34 -11.60
C LYS A 6 14.77 2.88 -12.65
N GLU A 7 16.05 3.22 -12.50
CA GLU A 7 17.12 2.79 -13.41
C GLU A 7 17.40 1.29 -13.32
N THR A 8 17.39 0.69 -12.12
CA THR A 8 17.63 -0.76 -11.97
C THR A 8 16.49 -1.63 -12.48
N LEU A 9 15.23 -1.20 -12.30
CA LEU A 9 14.06 -1.99 -12.70
C LEU A 9 13.61 -1.71 -14.13
N GLY A 10 13.95 -0.55 -14.68
CA GLY A 10 13.43 -0.06 -15.95
C GLY A 10 12.01 0.50 -15.83
N GLU A 11 11.63 1.33 -16.81
CA GLU A 11 10.41 2.15 -16.75
C GLU A 11 9.11 1.33 -16.70
N HIS A 12 9.01 0.26 -17.49
CA HIS A 12 7.83 -0.59 -17.54
C HIS A 12 7.58 -1.34 -16.22
N VAL A 13 8.64 -1.93 -15.64
CA VAL A 13 8.53 -2.68 -14.39
C VAL A 13 8.26 -1.74 -13.21
N PHE A 14 8.93 -0.58 -13.18
CA PHE A 14 8.72 0.43 -12.15
C PHE A 14 7.28 0.97 -12.15
N ALA A 15 6.72 1.26 -13.33
CA ALA A 15 5.34 1.72 -13.46
C ALA A 15 4.33 0.65 -12.96
N ASN A 16 4.54 -0.60 -13.34
CA ASN A 16 3.68 -1.71 -12.91
C ASN A 16 3.77 -1.98 -11.41
N LEU A 17 4.97 -1.89 -10.84
CA LEU A 17 5.19 -2.02 -9.40
C LEU A 17 4.46 -0.93 -8.61
N LEU A 18 4.54 0.33 -9.06
CA LEU A 18 3.79 1.43 -8.45
C LEU A 18 2.28 1.24 -8.56
N ALA A 19 1.78 0.79 -9.71
CA ALA A 19 0.36 0.50 -9.89
C ALA A 19 -0.11 -0.61 -8.95
N ALA A 20 0.61 -1.73 -8.90
CA ALA A 20 0.30 -2.86 -8.01
C ALA A 20 0.31 -2.43 -6.54
N LYS A 21 1.31 -1.66 -6.11
CA LYS A 21 1.40 -1.19 -4.72
C LYS A 21 0.30 -0.21 -4.34
N LYS A 22 -0.15 0.63 -5.27
CA LYS A 22 -1.31 1.51 -5.05
C LYS A 22 -2.59 0.71 -4.86
N ILE A 23 -2.81 -0.33 -5.66
CA ILE A 23 -3.97 -1.22 -5.52
C ILE A 23 -3.93 -1.95 -4.18
N GLU A 24 -2.78 -2.53 -3.83
CA GLU A 24 -2.58 -3.20 -2.54
C GLU A 24 -2.87 -2.27 -1.36
N TRP A 25 -2.39 -1.03 -1.43
CA TRP A 25 -2.64 -0.02 -0.41
C TRP A 25 -4.12 0.37 -0.31
N ASP A 26 -4.80 0.53 -1.45
CA ASP A 26 -6.22 0.88 -1.50
C ASP A 26 -7.10 -0.22 -0.90
N GLU A 27 -6.76 -1.48 -1.13
CA GLU A 27 -7.44 -2.61 -0.52
C GLU A 27 -7.15 -2.71 0.99
N TYR A 28 -5.89 -2.50 1.39
CA TYR A 28 -5.50 -2.52 2.80
C TYR A 28 -6.26 -1.46 3.62
N ARG A 29 -6.31 -0.20 3.15
CA ARG A 29 -6.97 0.89 3.89
C ARG A 29 -8.49 0.76 4.03
N LYS A 30 -9.14 0.01 3.14
CA LYS A 30 -10.60 -0.24 3.21
C LYS A 30 -10.94 -1.30 4.25
N ARG A 31 -9.97 -2.14 4.60
CA ARG A 31 -10.19 -3.24 5.52
C ARG A 31 -10.09 -2.74 6.95
N VAL A 32 -11.15 -2.99 7.73
CA VAL A 32 -11.09 -2.79 9.18
C VAL A 32 -10.32 -3.96 9.79
N HIS A 33 -9.22 -3.65 10.46
CA HIS A 33 -8.38 -4.63 11.14
C HIS A 33 -8.88 -4.89 12.56
N GLU A 34 -8.61 -6.11 13.05
CA GLU A 34 -9.00 -6.51 14.41
C GLU A 34 -8.40 -5.59 15.49
N TYR A 35 -7.21 -5.02 15.25
CA TYR A 35 -6.64 -3.98 16.11
C TYR A 35 -7.53 -2.74 16.20
N GLU A 36 -8.09 -2.29 15.07
CA GLU A 36 -8.97 -1.11 15.05
C GLU A 36 -10.27 -1.39 15.79
N ILE A 37 -10.83 -2.60 15.62
CA ILE A 37 -12.00 -3.07 16.36
C ILE A 37 -11.71 -3.05 17.87
N LYS A 38 -10.66 -3.75 18.30
CA LYS A 38 -10.28 -3.85 19.73
C LYS A 38 -9.94 -2.50 20.35
N LYS A 39 -9.43 -1.56 19.56
CA LYS A 39 -9.05 -0.24 20.05
C LYS A 39 -10.24 0.71 20.16
N TYR A 40 -11.16 0.71 19.20
CA TYR A 40 -12.21 1.74 19.12
C TYR A 40 -13.59 1.28 19.57
N LEU A 41 -13.96 -0.01 19.43
CA LEU A 41 -15.27 -0.51 19.89
C LEU A 41 -15.47 -0.54 21.42
N PRO A 42 -14.50 -0.91 22.27
CA PRO A 42 -14.72 -0.91 23.71
C PRO A 42 -14.70 0.49 24.36
N ILE A 43 -14.48 1.55 23.57
CA ILE A 43 -14.44 2.94 24.02
C ILE A 43 -15.78 3.66 23.75
N LEU A 44 -16.76 3.00 23.11
CA LEU A 44 -18.09 3.51 22.79
C LEU A 44 -19.15 3.19 23.85
#